data_AF-A0A2E0R4I9-F1
#
_entry.id   AF-A0A2E0R4I9-F1
#
_cell.length_a   1.000
_cell.length_b   1.000
_cell.length_c   1.000
_cell.angle_alpha   90.00
_cell.angle_beta   90.00
_cell.angle_gamma   90.00
#
_symmetry.space_group_name_H-M   'P 1'
#
loop_
_entity.id
_entity.type
_entity.pdbx_description
1 polymer ?
#
loop_
_entity_poly.entity_id
_entity_poly.type
_entity_poly.pdbx_seq_one_letter_code
_entity_poly.pdbx_strand_id
1 'polypeptide(L)'
;MAREFTLPDGRSLEAEIVQYDERLGQVELKRADGKLVKIKPSVFVEEDQAYVDEWIIHSIFKGRHVTVEVNKKKVGQQKMDGRAEFLRIDSFLYEIEIQNRSATQISGLDVEYKIFYEQEVNDMDKGRVINHEKTENGKLKIKSLGAREKRNFSTKEVELAKYEFNTTNYYVEGGDPQSTKGDIKGIWIRMECETASGMKSVKDFFEPSSIEGKYRW
;
A
#
# COMPACT_ATOMS: atom_id res chain seq x y z
N MET A 1 12.48 -21.65 10.28
CA MET A 1 13.27 -22.88 10.03
C MET A 1 14.54 -22.79 10.86
N ALA A 2 15.02 -23.92 11.37
CA ALA A 2 16.28 -23.96 12.11
C ALA A 2 17.48 -23.67 11.20
N ARG A 3 18.47 -22.96 11.73
CA ARG A 3 19.75 -22.60 11.11
C ARG A 3 20.87 -22.86 12.12
N GLU A 4 22.04 -23.20 11.62
CA GLU A 4 23.26 -23.26 12.40
C GLU A 4 23.88 -21.86 12.51
N PHE A 5 23.99 -21.35 13.75
CA PHE A 5 24.64 -20.07 14.05
C PHE A 5 26.03 -20.32 14.62
N THR A 6 27.04 -19.59 14.13
CA THR A 6 28.44 -19.77 14.48
C THR A 6 28.90 -18.70 15.46
N LEU A 7 29.60 -19.15 16.51
CA LEU A 7 30.26 -18.30 17.51
C LEU A 7 31.70 -17.97 17.05
N PRO A 8 32.29 -16.85 17.51
CA PRO A 8 33.67 -16.48 17.18
C PRO A 8 34.74 -17.52 17.56
N ASP A 9 34.44 -18.41 18.50
CA ASP A 9 35.34 -19.49 18.93
C ASP A 9 35.19 -20.80 18.13
N GLY A 10 34.38 -20.78 17.06
CA GLY A 10 34.16 -21.92 16.17
C GLY A 10 33.08 -22.90 16.65
N ARG A 11 32.47 -22.69 17.82
CA ARG A 11 31.30 -23.46 18.23
C ARG A 11 30.07 -23.04 17.43
N SER A 12 29.12 -23.95 17.29
CA SER A 12 27.85 -23.66 16.60
C SER A 12 26.62 -23.96 17.46
N LEU A 13 25.52 -23.31 17.10
CA LEU A 13 24.22 -23.40 17.74
C LEU A 13 23.14 -23.61 16.67
N GLU A 14 22.57 -24.80 16.62
CA GLU A 14 21.39 -25.05 15.78
C GLU A 14 20.12 -24.53 16.48
N ALA A 15 19.50 -23.50 15.89
CA ALA A 15 18.31 -22.88 16.43
C ALA A 15 17.46 -22.17 15.37
N GLU A 16 16.21 -21.85 15.72
CA GLU A 16 15.31 -21.00 14.94
C GLU A 16 15.09 -19.67 15.66
N ILE A 17 15.16 -18.55 14.93
CA ILE A 17 14.77 -17.24 15.48
C ILE A 17 13.25 -17.19 15.61
N VAL A 18 12.76 -16.98 16.82
CA VAL A 18 11.32 -16.94 17.12
C VAL A 18 10.83 -15.52 17.26
N GLN A 19 11.60 -14.67 17.95
CA GLN A 19 11.19 -13.31 18.29
C GLN A 19 12.41 -12.40 18.44
N TYR A 20 12.18 -11.11 18.24
CA TYR A 20 13.12 -10.04 18.58
C TYR A 20 12.53 -9.15 19.68
N ASP A 21 13.32 -8.91 20.73
CA ASP A 21 13.04 -7.93 21.78
C ASP A 21 13.79 -6.63 21.44
N GLU A 22 13.08 -5.67 20.82
CA GLU A 22 13.62 -4.36 20.46
C GLU A 22 14.20 -3.59 21.65
N ARG A 23 13.61 -3.76 22.85
CA ARG A 23 14.02 -3.01 24.04
C ARG A 23 15.37 -3.49 24.56
N LEU A 24 15.61 -4.80 24.50
CA LEU A 24 16.85 -5.40 24.97
C LEU A 24 17.88 -5.62 23.86
N GLY A 25 17.49 -5.48 22.59
CA GLY A 25 18.32 -5.78 21.43
C GLY A 25 18.70 -7.27 21.39
N GLN A 26 17.78 -8.14 21.80
CA GLN A 26 18.02 -9.59 21.90
C GLN A 26 17.08 -10.35 20.98
N VAL A 27 17.62 -11.39 20.34
CA VAL A 27 16.81 -12.40 19.65
C VAL A 27 16.54 -13.56 20.60
N GLU A 28 15.31 -14.06 20.56
CA GLU A 28 14.92 -15.29 21.21
C GLU A 28 15.01 -16.43 20.19
N LEU A 29 15.86 -17.41 20.51
CA LEU A 29 16.16 -18.55 19.67
C LEU A 29 15.57 -19.81 20.30
N LYS A 30 14.87 -20.61 19.50
CA LYS A 30 14.46 -21.96 19.87
C LYS A 30 15.49 -22.96 19.37
N ARG A 31 16.21 -23.57 20.30
CA ARG A 31 17.23 -24.58 20.02
C ARG A 31 16.60 -25.88 19.53
N ALA A 32 17.41 -26.75 18.91
CA ALA A 32 17.00 -28.09 18.49
C ALA A 32 16.42 -28.94 19.65
N ASP A 33 16.89 -28.75 20.89
CA ASP A 33 16.35 -29.40 22.09
C ASP A 33 15.02 -28.79 22.59
N GLY A 34 14.46 -27.84 21.84
CA GLY A 34 13.20 -27.15 22.14
C GLY A 34 13.32 -26.01 23.16
N LYS A 35 14.49 -25.80 23.79
CA LYS A 35 14.68 -24.73 24.77
C LYS A 35 14.80 -23.38 24.10
N LEU A 36 14.26 -22.37 24.77
CA LEU A 36 14.39 -20.97 24.37
C LEU A 36 15.61 -20.34 25.04
N VAL A 37 16.36 -19.56 24.28
CA VAL A 37 17.49 -18.76 24.77
C VAL A 37 17.41 -17.35 24.19
N LYS A 38 17.72 -16.34 25.00
CA LYS A 38 17.78 -14.94 24.58
C LYS A 38 19.22 -14.50 24.49
N ILE A 39 19.62 -13.97 23.33
CA ILE A 39 21.02 -13.60 23.06
C ILE A 39 21.11 -12.35 22.20
N LYS A 40 22.18 -11.58 22.38
CA LYS A 40 22.47 -10.46 21.48
C LYS A 40 23.03 -10.99 20.16
N PRO A 41 22.60 -10.46 19.00
CA PRO A 41 23.13 -10.90 17.70
C PRO A 41 24.65 -10.79 17.62
N SER A 42 25.25 -9.79 18.28
CA SER A 42 26.69 -9.54 18.34
C SER A 42 27.54 -10.68 18.93
N VAL A 43 26.91 -11.73 19.46
CA VAL A 43 27.61 -12.93 19.94
C VAL A 43 27.97 -13.87 18.80
N PHE A 44 27.34 -13.75 17.63
CA PHE A 44 27.62 -14.57 16.45
C PHE A 44 28.70 -13.96 15.55
N VAL A 45 29.20 -14.71 14.57
CA VAL A 45 30.05 -14.18 13.49
C VAL A 45 29.28 -13.20 12.60
N GLU A 46 30.00 -12.36 11.84
CA GLU A 46 29.40 -11.27 11.03
C GLU A 46 28.33 -11.75 10.04
N GLU A 47 28.55 -12.90 9.39
CA GLU A 47 27.59 -13.48 8.44
C GLU A 47 26.24 -13.80 9.11
N ASP A 48 26.28 -14.38 10.31
CA ASP A 48 25.09 -14.71 11.07
C ASP A 48 24.46 -13.48 11.71
N GLN A 49 25.25 -12.47 12.08
CA GLN A 49 24.73 -11.16 12.47
C GLN A 49 23.90 -10.53 11.34
N ALA A 50 24.45 -10.52 10.12
CA ALA A 50 23.75 -9.97 8.95
C ALA A 50 22.44 -10.71 8.68
N TYR A 51 22.43 -12.05 8.78
CA TYR A 51 21.20 -12.82 8.66
C TYR A 51 20.17 -12.46 9.74
N VAL A 52 20.60 -12.30 10.99
CA VAL A 52 19.72 -11.91 12.09
C VAL A 52 19.12 -10.52 11.85
N ASP A 53 19.92 -9.55 11.39
CA ASP A 53 19.47 -8.20 11.09
C ASP A 53 18.41 -8.19 9.98
N GLU A 54 18.62 -8.96 8.91
CA GLU A 54 17.63 -9.13 7.85
C GLU A 54 16.35 -9.78 8.36
N TRP A 55 16.47 -10.83 9.17
CA TRP A 55 15.31 -11.48 9.79
C TRP A 55 14.51 -10.49 10.64
N ILE A 56 15.18 -9.64 11.42
CA ILE A 56 14.55 -8.60 12.24
C ILE A 56 13.77 -7.63 11.37
N ILE A 57 14.37 -7.12 10.28
CA ILE A 57 13.70 -6.21 9.34
C ILE A 57 12.42 -6.85 8.79
N HIS A 58 12.49 -8.10 8.34
CA HIS A 58 11.32 -8.82 7.81
C HIS A 58 10.25 -9.07 8.86
N SER A 59 10.65 -9.44 10.08
CA SER A 59 9.73 -9.66 11.21
C SER A 59 8.98 -8.37 11.56
N ILE A 60 9.69 -7.24 11.61
CA ILE A 60 9.12 -5.92 11.85
C ILE A 60 8.16 -5.52 10.72
N PHE A 61 8.60 -5.68 9.47
CA PHE A 61 7.84 -5.31 8.28
C PHE A 61 6.52 -6.09 8.17
N LYS A 62 6.56 -7.42 8.34
CA LYS A 62 5.38 -8.29 8.33
C LYS A 62 4.49 -8.08 9.56
N GLY A 63 5.08 -7.64 10.67
CA GLY A 63 4.38 -7.39 11.91
C GLY A 63 3.47 -6.15 11.89
N ARG A 64 3.08 -5.72 13.10
CA ARG A 64 2.20 -4.55 13.32
C ARG A 64 2.94 -3.21 13.41
N HIS A 65 4.25 -3.22 13.25
CA HIS A 65 5.08 -2.01 13.39
C HIS A 65 4.94 -1.07 12.20
N VAL A 66 4.71 -1.61 11.00
CA VAL A 66 4.44 -0.79 9.81
C VAL A 66 2.94 -0.59 9.68
N THR A 67 2.51 0.67 9.79
CA THR A 67 1.11 1.09 9.62
C THR A 67 0.96 2.03 8.44
N VAL A 68 -0.18 1.94 7.77
CA VAL A 68 -0.56 2.81 6.65
C VAL A 68 -1.92 3.41 6.98
N GLU A 69 -2.01 4.73 6.95
CA GLU A 69 -3.27 5.47 7.07
C GLU A 69 -3.55 6.17 5.74
N VAL A 70 -4.81 6.16 5.32
CA VAL A 70 -5.22 6.60 3.98
C VAL A 70 -6.43 7.50 4.09
N ASN A 71 -6.35 8.69 3.50
CA ASN A 71 -7.45 9.65 3.48
C ASN A 71 -7.77 10.06 2.03
N LYS A 72 -9.04 9.88 1.62
CA LYS A 72 -9.52 10.37 0.32
C LYS A 72 -9.88 11.85 0.42
N LYS A 73 -9.27 12.67 -0.43
CA LYS A 73 -9.48 14.12 -0.45
C LYS A 73 -9.93 14.59 -1.83
N LYS A 74 -10.96 15.43 -1.85
CA LYS A 74 -11.31 16.21 -3.04
C LYS A 74 -10.43 17.45 -3.08
N VAL A 75 -9.70 17.63 -4.18
CA VAL A 75 -8.71 18.70 -4.35
C VAL A 75 -9.09 19.70 -5.43
N GLY A 76 -9.99 19.31 -6.34
CA GLY A 76 -10.41 20.16 -7.44
C GLY A 76 -11.88 19.98 -7.78
N GLN A 77 -12.43 21.03 -8.39
CA GLN A 77 -13.69 20.98 -9.10
C GLN A 77 -13.64 21.96 -10.27
N GLN A 78 -14.06 21.48 -11.43
CA GLN A 78 -14.33 22.30 -12.60
C GLN A 78 -15.78 22.11 -13.01
N LYS A 79 -16.40 23.20 -13.46
CA LYS A 79 -17.75 23.18 -14.02
C LYS A 79 -17.71 23.87 -15.37
N MET A 80 -18.26 23.21 -16.38
CA MET A 80 -18.46 23.74 -17.71
C MET A 80 -19.95 23.76 -17.98
N ASP A 81 -20.50 24.96 -18.10
CA ASP A 81 -21.91 25.18 -18.40
C ASP A 81 -22.10 25.25 -19.92
N GLY A 82 -22.94 24.34 -20.44
CA GLY A 82 -23.49 24.40 -21.78
C GLY A 82 -24.86 25.09 -21.77
N ARG A 83 -25.51 25.13 -22.94
CA ARG A 83 -26.86 25.72 -23.07
C ARG A 83 -27.94 24.89 -22.38
N ALA A 84 -27.83 23.57 -22.44
CA ALA A 84 -28.82 22.60 -21.95
C ALA A 84 -28.22 21.53 -21.03
N GLU A 85 -26.91 21.56 -20.83
CA GLU A 85 -26.16 20.54 -20.11
C GLU A 85 -25.08 21.23 -19.28
N PHE A 86 -24.62 20.57 -18.21
CA PHE A 86 -23.38 20.96 -17.60
C PHE A 86 -22.51 19.74 -17.31
N LEU A 87 -21.21 19.93 -17.51
CA LEU A 87 -20.19 18.97 -17.17
C LEU A 87 -19.49 19.43 -15.90
N ARG A 88 -19.46 18.57 -14.89
CA ARG A 88 -18.70 18.78 -13.66
C ARG A 88 -17.59 17.75 -13.58
N ILE A 89 -16.36 18.20 -13.36
CA ILE A 89 -15.20 17.34 -13.15
C ILE A 89 -14.75 17.56 -11.71
N ASP A 90 -14.84 16.52 -10.88
CA ASP A 90 -14.31 16.54 -9.52
C ASP A 90 -12.98 15.79 -9.50
N SER A 91 -11.93 16.45 -9.00
CA SER A 91 -10.58 15.87 -8.88
C SER A 91 -10.33 15.40 -7.45
N PHE A 92 -9.91 14.16 -7.30
CA PHE A 92 -9.64 13.52 -6.00
C PHE A 92 -8.23 12.95 -5.96
N LEU A 93 -7.62 12.93 -4.77
CA LEU A 93 -6.41 12.17 -4.51
C LEU A 93 -6.51 11.46 -3.16
N TYR A 94 -5.58 10.54 -2.91
CA TYR A 94 -5.37 9.96 -1.60
C TYR A 94 -4.14 10.57 -0.95
N GLU A 95 -4.28 11.01 0.29
CA GLU A 95 -3.17 11.29 1.20
C GLU A 95 -2.85 9.99 1.95
N ILE A 96 -1.60 9.54 1.82
CA ILE A 96 -1.11 8.27 2.36
C ILE A 96 -0.04 8.59 3.40
N GLU A 97 -0.27 8.18 4.64
CA GLU A 97 0.72 8.22 5.70
C GLU A 97 1.27 6.82 5.95
N ILE A 98 2.59 6.67 5.88
CA ILE A 98 3.28 5.42 6.21
C ILE A 98 4.13 5.68 7.45
N GLN A 99 3.95 4.84 8.47
CA GLN A 99 4.66 4.96 9.74
C GLN A 99 5.39 3.66 10.08
N ASN A 100 6.65 3.80 10.46
CA ASN A 100 7.40 2.77 11.16
C ASN A 100 7.27 3.03 12.67
N ARG A 101 6.72 2.07 13.41
CA ARG A 101 6.59 2.12 14.86
C ARG A 101 7.67 1.32 15.59
N SER A 102 8.62 0.70 14.90
CA SER A 102 9.75 0.03 15.56
C SER A 102 10.88 1.00 15.85
N ALA A 103 11.81 0.58 16.70
CA ALA A 103 13.09 1.24 16.91
C ALA A 103 14.14 0.91 15.83
N THR A 104 13.78 0.12 14.81
CA THR A 104 14.70 -0.34 13.75
C THR A 104 14.35 0.31 12.43
N GLN A 105 15.34 0.82 11.70
CA GLN A 105 15.12 1.30 10.33
C GLN A 105 14.74 0.13 9.40
N ILE A 106 13.78 0.36 8.51
CA ILE A 106 13.41 -0.56 7.45
C ILE A 106 13.97 -0.03 6.14
N SER A 107 14.86 -0.77 5.50
CA SER A 107 15.45 -0.43 4.20
C SER A 107 14.92 -1.34 3.08
N GLY A 108 15.22 -0.98 1.84
CA GLY A 108 14.84 -1.79 0.68
C GLY A 108 13.34 -1.76 0.39
N LEU A 109 12.68 -0.65 0.71
CA LEU A 109 11.25 -0.48 0.46
C LEU A 109 10.99 -0.14 -1.02
N ASP A 110 9.95 -0.75 -1.56
CA ASP A 110 9.23 -0.29 -2.74
C ASP A 110 7.75 -0.18 -2.39
N VAL A 111 7.11 0.91 -2.79
CA VAL A 111 5.71 1.16 -2.46
C VAL A 111 4.98 1.62 -3.69
N GLU A 112 3.97 0.86 -4.06
CA GLU A 112 3.14 1.07 -5.22
C GLU A 112 1.67 1.17 -4.79
N TYR A 113 0.86 1.82 -5.60
CA TYR A 113 -0.58 1.88 -5.38
C TYR A 113 -1.38 1.76 -6.67
N LYS A 114 -2.62 1.30 -6.50
CA LYS A 114 -3.67 1.28 -7.52
C LYS A 114 -4.94 1.89 -6.97
N ILE A 115 -5.48 2.90 -7.64
CA ILE A 115 -6.79 3.49 -7.33
C ILE A 115 -7.80 2.90 -8.31
N PHE A 116 -8.86 2.30 -7.79
CA PHE A 116 -9.96 1.73 -8.57
C PHE A 116 -11.13 2.69 -8.58
N TYR A 117 -11.68 2.96 -9.75
CA TYR A 117 -12.82 3.85 -9.93
C TYR A 117 -13.65 3.41 -11.12
N GLU A 118 -14.89 3.88 -11.16
CA GLU A 118 -15.80 3.67 -12.27
C GLU A 118 -16.22 5.02 -12.87
N GLN A 119 -16.52 5.01 -14.16
CA GLN A 119 -16.98 6.18 -14.88
C GLN A 119 -18.06 5.78 -15.88
N GLU A 120 -19.25 6.33 -15.66
CA GLU A 120 -20.34 6.24 -16.63
C GLU A 120 -20.10 7.22 -17.79
N VAL A 121 -20.38 6.77 -19.01
CA VAL A 121 -20.31 7.55 -20.25
C VAL A 121 -21.55 7.25 -21.09
N ASN A 122 -22.09 8.28 -21.76
CA ASN A 122 -23.14 8.11 -22.75
C ASN A 122 -22.56 7.48 -24.02
N ASP A 123 -23.02 6.29 -24.37
CA ASP A 123 -22.83 5.69 -25.68
C ASP A 123 -23.90 6.26 -26.62
N MET A 124 -23.54 7.34 -27.32
CA MET A 124 -24.44 8.06 -28.23
C MET A 124 -24.89 7.18 -29.40
N ASP A 125 -24.06 6.22 -29.83
CA ASP A 125 -24.40 5.31 -30.93
C ASP A 125 -25.47 4.30 -30.53
N LYS A 126 -25.51 3.92 -29.24
CA LYS A 126 -26.48 2.97 -28.69
C LYS A 126 -27.56 3.59 -27.82
N GLY A 127 -27.57 4.91 -27.67
CA GLY A 127 -28.54 5.66 -26.85
C GLY A 127 -28.61 5.18 -25.39
N ARG A 128 -27.49 4.79 -24.78
CA ARG A 128 -27.45 4.23 -23.40
C ARG A 128 -26.22 4.65 -22.62
N VAL A 129 -26.30 4.60 -21.30
CA VAL A 129 -25.14 4.77 -20.42
C VAL A 129 -24.37 3.45 -20.29
N ILE A 130 -23.05 3.53 -20.41
CA ILE A 130 -22.12 2.42 -20.16
C ILE A 130 -21.21 2.81 -19.00
N ASN A 131 -21.02 1.89 -18.05
CA ASN A 131 -20.09 2.05 -16.95
C ASN A 131 -18.73 1.42 -17.29
N HIS A 132 -17.65 2.19 -17.11
CA HIS A 132 -16.28 1.72 -17.33
C HIS A 132 -15.53 1.61 -16.00
N GLU A 133 -15.05 0.42 -15.68
CA GLU A 133 -14.05 0.23 -14.61
C GLU A 133 -12.69 0.71 -15.09
N LYS A 134 -12.00 1.49 -14.26
CA LYS A 134 -10.70 2.07 -14.54
C LYS A 134 -9.76 1.93 -13.35
N THR A 135 -8.47 2.08 -13.63
CA THR A 135 -7.42 2.02 -12.62
C THR A 135 -6.36 3.07 -12.88
N GLU A 136 -6.01 3.84 -11.84
CA GLU A 136 -4.84 4.72 -11.86
C GLU A 136 -3.72 4.12 -11.00
N ASN A 137 -2.51 4.05 -11.53
CA ASN A 137 -1.36 3.43 -10.86
C ASN A 137 -0.27 4.45 -10.55
N GLY A 138 0.47 4.22 -9.47
CA GLY A 138 1.65 5.01 -9.16
C GLY A 138 2.60 4.34 -8.18
N LYS A 139 3.77 4.98 -8.02
CA LYS A 139 4.81 4.56 -7.08
C LYS A 139 5.16 5.71 -6.15
N LEU A 140 5.41 5.40 -4.89
CA LEU A 140 5.87 6.36 -3.89
C LEU A 140 7.38 6.28 -3.77
N LYS A 141 8.06 7.44 -3.76
CA LYS A 141 9.53 7.50 -3.64
C LYS A 141 9.94 7.32 -2.18
N ILE A 142 9.99 6.07 -1.73
CA ILE A 142 10.47 5.69 -0.40
C ILE A 142 11.38 4.48 -0.54
N LYS A 143 12.65 4.61 -0.14
CA LYS A 143 13.63 3.51 -0.15
C LYS A 143 13.94 2.97 1.24
N SER A 144 13.71 3.79 2.25
CA SER A 144 13.85 3.43 3.66
C SER A 144 12.89 4.23 4.51
N LEU A 145 12.54 3.67 5.65
CA LEU A 145 11.77 4.30 6.71
C LEU A 145 12.55 4.11 8.02
N GLY A 146 13.10 5.21 8.54
CA GLY A 146 13.88 5.28 9.76
C GLY A 146 13.12 4.77 10.98
N ALA A 147 13.87 4.55 12.07
CA ALA A 147 13.28 4.19 13.35
C ALA A 147 12.26 5.25 13.78
N ARG A 148 11.05 4.81 14.15
CA ARG A 148 9.93 5.69 14.56
C ARG A 148 9.54 6.76 13.52
N GLU A 149 9.98 6.63 12.27
CA GLU A 149 9.73 7.61 11.22
C GLU A 149 8.28 7.54 10.69
N LYS A 150 7.75 8.69 10.30
CA LYS A 150 6.48 8.86 9.60
C LYS A 150 6.72 9.65 8.31
N ARG A 151 6.14 9.22 7.19
CA ARG A 151 6.17 9.93 5.91
C ARG A 151 4.78 10.05 5.32
N ASN A 152 4.52 11.21 4.71
CA ASN A 152 3.28 11.51 4.03
C ASN A 152 3.51 11.62 2.53
N PHE A 153 2.58 11.06 1.76
CA PHE A 153 2.58 11.07 0.32
C PHE A 153 1.20 11.43 -0.21
N SER A 154 1.16 11.91 -1.46
CA SER A 154 -0.09 12.09 -2.19
C SER A 154 -0.03 11.26 -3.46
N THR A 155 -1.15 10.62 -3.81
CA THR A 155 -1.29 9.97 -5.11
C THR A 155 -1.41 11.00 -6.23
N LYS A 156 -1.38 10.52 -7.47
CA LYS A 156 -1.92 11.27 -8.59
C LYS A 156 -3.40 11.53 -8.37
N GLU A 157 -3.89 12.58 -9.02
CA GLU A 157 -5.30 12.90 -9.05
C GLU A 157 -6.08 11.94 -9.96
N VAL A 158 -7.27 11.58 -9.52
CA VAL A 158 -8.29 10.88 -10.30
C VAL A 158 -9.42 11.86 -10.54
N GLU A 159 -9.75 12.09 -11.80
CA GLU A 159 -10.83 12.96 -12.22
C GLU A 159 -12.09 12.13 -12.50
N LEU A 160 -13.19 12.52 -11.85
CA LEU A 160 -14.51 11.94 -12.10
C LEU A 160 -15.39 12.97 -12.79
N ALA A 161 -15.86 12.62 -13.98
CA ALA A 161 -16.79 13.43 -14.75
C ALA A 161 -18.23 13.09 -14.34
N LYS A 162 -19.03 14.13 -14.14
CA LYS A 162 -20.47 14.07 -13.96
C LYS A 162 -21.12 14.91 -15.04
N TYR A 163 -21.95 14.28 -15.84
CA TYR A 163 -22.74 14.95 -16.87
C TYR A 163 -24.19 15.02 -16.41
N GLU A 164 -24.78 16.21 -16.45
CA GLU A 164 -26.21 16.41 -16.17
C GLU A 164 -26.85 17.17 -17.33
N PHE A 165 -27.95 16.62 -17.85
CA PHE A 165 -28.77 17.22 -18.90
C PHE A 165 -30.01 17.86 -18.27
N ASN A 166 -30.29 19.12 -18.62
CA ASN A 166 -31.46 19.83 -18.14
C ASN A 166 -32.67 19.50 -19.01
N THR A 167 -33.40 18.46 -18.62
CA THR A 167 -34.60 17.96 -19.30
C THR A 167 -35.79 18.92 -19.25
N THR A 168 -35.70 20.04 -18.52
CA THR A 168 -36.86 20.91 -18.26
C THR A 168 -37.16 21.86 -19.41
N ASN A 169 -36.18 22.18 -20.26
CA ASN A 169 -36.29 23.22 -21.29
C ASN A 169 -35.81 22.81 -22.70
N TYR A 170 -35.36 21.56 -22.89
CA TYR A 170 -34.76 21.12 -24.15
C TYR A 170 -35.23 19.71 -24.52
N TYR A 171 -35.60 19.53 -25.79
CA TYR A 171 -35.92 18.24 -26.41
C TYR A 171 -34.84 17.93 -27.43
N VAL A 172 -34.17 16.78 -27.31
CA VAL A 172 -33.22 16.30 -28.31
C VAL A 172 -33.90 15.28 -29.21
N GLU A 173 -33.97 15.58 -30.52
CA GLU A 173 -34.54 14.66 -31.51
C GLU A 173 -33.66 13.39 -31.59
N GLY A 174 -34.21 12.25 -31.15
CA GLY A 174 -33.49 10.98 -31.03
C GLY A 174 -33.33 10.46 -29.58
N GLY A 175 -33.70 11.26 -28.58
CA GLY A 175 -33.70 10.89 -27.16
C GLY A 175 -32.76 11.75 -26.32
N ASP A 176 -33.21 12.15 -25.13
CA ASP A 176 -32.43 13.01 -24.24
C ASP A 176 -31.23 12.25 -23.64
N PRO A 177 -30.02 12.84 -23.65
CA PRO A 177 -28.85 12.25 -22.99
C PRO A 177 -29.12 11.96 -21.51
N GLN A 178 -28.74 10.77 -21.04
CA GLN A 178 -28.88 10.42 -19.64
C GLN A 178 -27.76 11.07 -18.81
N SER A 179 -28.08 11.41 -17.56
CA SER A 179 -27.06 11.89 -16.63
C SER A 179 -26.07 10.77 -16.31
N THR A 180 -24.78 11.10 -16.23
CA THR A 180 -23.71 10.15 -15.89
C THR A 180 -22.97 10.57 -14.64
N LYS A 181 -22.36 9.61 -13.94
CA LYS A 181 -21.51 9.84 -12.77
C LYS A 181 -20.27 8.96 -12.77
N GLY A 182 -19.29 9.35 -11.96
CA GLY A 182 -18.17 8.49 -11.59
C GLY A 182 -18.16 8.22 -10.09
N ASP A 183 -17.48 7.15 -9.69
CA ASP A 183 -17.29 6.80 -8.28
C ASP A 183 -15.93 6.16 -8.03
N ILE A 184 -15.25 6.57 -6.96
CA ILE A 184 -13.99 5.95 -6.52
C ILE A 184 -14.32 4.79 -5.61
N LYS A 185 -13.92 3.59 -6.03
CA LYS A 185 -14.16 2.33 -5.32
C LYS A 185 -13.18 2.12 -4.18
N GLY A 186 -11.93 2.54 -4.34
CA GLY A 186 -10.92 2.46 -3.29
C GLY A 186 -9.50 2.52 -3.82
N ILE A 187 -8.54 2.32 -2.92
CA ILE A 187 -7.11 2.24 -3.21
C ILE A 187 -6.51 0.99 -2.57
N TRP A 188 -5.66 0.31 -3.34
CA TRP A 188 -4.80 -0.76 -2.87
C TRP A 188 -3.36 -0.26 -2.89
N ILE A 189 -2.70 -0.30 -1.74
CA ILE A 189 -1.28 0.02 -1.57
C ILE A 189 -0.53 -1.30 -1.33
N ARG A 190 0.48 -1.58 -2.15
CA ARG A 190 1.41 -2.69 -1.96
C ARG A 190 2.74 -2.16 -1.51
N MET A 191 3.21 -2.66 -0.38
CA MET A 191 4.56 -2.43 0.11
C MET A 191 5.38 -3.70 -0.10
N GLU A 192 6.55 -3.56 -0.67
CA GLU A 192 7.56 -4.61 -0.78
C GLU A 192 8.81 -4.21 0.00
N CYS A 193 9.45 -5.19 0.62
CA CYS A 193 10.72 -5.04 1.31
C CYS A 193 11.68 -6.11 0.81
N GLU A 194 12.83 -5.68 0.29
CA GLU A 194 13.91 -6.54 -0.20
C GLU A 194 15.20 -6.23 0.54
N THR A 195 15.79 -7.21 1.23
CA THR A 195 17.08 -7.06 1.92
C THR A 195 18.25 -7.25 0.97
N ALA A 196 19.48 -6.99 1.46
CA ALA A 196 20.69 -7.13 0.65
C ALA A 196 20.93 -8.57 0.17
N SER A 197 20.50 -9.58 0.93
CA SER A 197 20.52 -11.00 0.50
C SER A 197 19.45 -11.36 -0.54
N GLY A 198 18.53 -10.43 -0.87
CA GLY A 198 17.41 -10.69 -1.77
C GLY A 198 16.19 -11.33 -1.11
N MET A 199 16.13 -11.40 0.23
CA MET A 199 14.93 -11.85 0.92
C MET A 199 13.80 -10.84 0.69
N LYS A 200 12.64 -11.32 0.23
CA LYS A 200 11.49 -10.49 -0.14
C LYS A 200 10.30 -10.67 0.80
N SER A 201 9.60 -9.58 1.06
CA SER A 201 8.33 -9.59 1.78
C SER A 201 7.38 -8.57 1.20
N VAL A 202 6.10 -8.94 1.14
CA VAL A 202 5.03 -8.10 0.58
C VAL A 202 3.97 -7.90 1.65
N LYS A 203 3.42 -6.68 1.71
CA LYS A 203 2.30 -6.31 2.57
C LYS A 203 1.32 -5.46 1.78
N ASP A 204 0.08 -5.92 1.72
CA ASP A 204 -1.01 -5.26 1.01
C ASP A 204 -1.92 -4.52 2.01
N PHE A 205 -2.33 -3.31 1.65
CA PHE A 205 -3.26 -2.47 2.39
C PHE A 205 -4.39 -2.01 1.47
N PHE A 206 -5.63 -2.10 1.96
CA PHE A 206 -6.83 -1.81 1.18
C PHE A 206 -7.67 -0.75 1.89
N GLU A 207 -8.05 0.31 1.18
CA GLU A 207 -8.96 1.33 1.70
C GLU A 207 -10.06 1.68 0.67
N PRO A 208 -11.35 1.39 0.97
CA PRO A 208 -11.83 0.65 2.13
C PRO A 208 -11.43 -0.83 2.06
N SER A 209 -11.37 -1.52 3.21
CA SER A 209 -11.07 -2.96 3.27
C SER A 209 -11.97 -3.83 2.39
N SER A 210 -13.18 -3.35 2.09
CA SER A 210 -14.15 -4.04 1.23
C SER A 210 -13.70 -4.26 -0.22
N ILE A 211 -12.60 -3.65 -0.69
CA ILE A 211 -12.07 -3.89 -2.03
C ILE A 211 -11.15 -5.11 -2.11
N GLU A 212 -10.75 -5.67 -0.96
CA GLU A 212 -9.91 -6.86 -0.90
C GLU A 212 -10.56 -8.03 -1.65
N GLY A 213 -9.80 -8.66 -2.55
CA GLY A 213 -10.27 -9.77 -3.38
C GLY A 213 -11.21 -9.38 -4.54
N LYS A 214 -11.64 -8.12 -4.67
CA LYS A 214 -12.48 -7.65 -5.79
C LYS A 214 -11.68 -7.27 -7.02
N TYR A 215 -10.48 -6.74 -6.82
CA TYR A 215 -9.61 -6.26 -7.88
C TYR A 215 -8.30 -7.04 -7.94
N ARG A 216 -7.59 -6.95 -9.06
CA ARG A 216 -6.29 -7.63 -9.26
C ARG A 216 -5.14 -6.63 -9.23
N TRP A 217 -4.04 -7.04 -8.59
CA TRP A 217 -2.75 -6.37 -8.70
C TRP A 217 -2.13 -6.63 -10.07
#